data_AF-A0ABD3WZQ5-F1
#
_entry.id   AF-A0ABD3WZQ5-F1
#
_cell.length_a   1.000
_cell.length_b   1.000
_cell.length_c   1.000
_cell.angle_alpha   90.00
_cell.angle_beta   90.00
_cell.angle_gamma   90.00
#
_symmetry.space_group_name_H-M   'P 1'
#
loop_
_entity.id
_entity.type
_entity.pdbx_description
1 polymer ?
#
loop_
_entity_poly.entity_id
_entity_poly.type
_entity_poly.pdbx_seq_one_letter_code
_entity_poly.pdbx_strand_id
1 'polypeptide(L)'
;MNLIAALSILQNGRLPRILGPDLVEELFNSSSPRPFLQDMRKGLGALANLSSVIFKTFFTPGTPTTVTLKMVTNLLQPIFSPDGSNRRQIESYVYAKFVKYLREGAGGRRGDVTLAKILTFVTGTEEEPVLGFQIKLNLPIPDTTQELPTDDILFSLFDYAFSNSFFGLV
;
A
#
# COMPACT_ATOMS: atom_id res chain seq x y z
N MET A 1 20.07 15.71 -0.84
CA MET A 1 19.70 14.33 -1.19
C MET A 1 19.21 13.51 0.03
N ASN A 2 19.85 13.63 1.21
CA ASN A 2 19.44 12.91 2.43
C ASN A 2 18.03 13.27 2.96
N LEU A 3 17.57 14.51 2.75
CA LEU A 3 16.22 14.93 3.15
C LEU A 3 15.12 14.22 2.34
N ILE A 4 15.35 13.96 1.05
CA ILE A 4 14.37 13.32 0.16
C ILE A 4 14.19 11.85 0.57
N ALA A 5 15.27 11.13 0.88
CA ALA A 5 15.18 9.75 1.38
C ALA A 5 14.48 9.67 2.74
N ALA A 6 14.80 10.60 3.66
CA ALA A 6 14.14 10.69 4.95
C ALA A 6 12.65 11.02 4.82
N LEU A 7 12.29 11.95 3.93
CA LEU A 7 10.89 12.30 3.64
C LEU A 7 10.16 11.15 2.93
N SER A 8 10.77 10.43 1.99
CA SER A 8 10.17 9.24 1.37
C SER A 8 9.85 8.16 2.41
N ILE A 9 10.73 7.96 3.41
CA ILE A 9 10.50 7.02 4.51
C ILE A 9 9.41 7.53 5.47
N LEU A 10 9.42 8.83 5.81
CA LEU A 10 8.46 9.44 6.75
C LEU A 10 7.07 9.68 6.15
N GLN A 11 6.97 9.85 4.83
CA GLN A 11 5.72 10.14 4.11
C GLN A 11 5.12 8.90 3.44
N ASN A 12 5.62 7.70 3.74
CA ASN A 12 5.19 6.43 3.12
C ASN A 12 5.29 6.45 1.57
N GLY A 13 6.22 7.22 1.03
CA GLY A 13 6.50 7.27 -0.40
C GLY A 13 7.24 6.03 -0.88
N ARG A 14 7.47 5.95 -2.20
CA ARG A 14 8.32 4.89 -2.78
C ARG A 14 9.68 4.87 -2.10
N LEU A 15 10.13 3.67 -1.74
CA LEU A 15 11.43 3.51 -1.09
C LEU A 15 12.54 4.03 -2.00
N PRO A 16 13.53 4.75 -1.43
CA PRO A 16 14.67 5.24 -2.19
C PRO A 16 15.62 4.06 -2.53
N ARG A 17 15.23 3.24 -3.51
CA ARG A 17 16.03 2.16 -4.13
C ARG A 17 17.10 2.72 -5.06
N ILE A 18 17.83 3.72 -4.59
CA ILE A 18 18.77 4.53 -5.37
C ILE A 18 20.16 3.88 -5.37
N LEU A 19 20.42 2.96 -4.44
CA LEU A 19 21.71 2.31 -4.27
C LEU A 19 21.72 0.92 -4.92
N GLY A 20 22.77 0.62 -5.67
CA GLY A 20 23.05 -0.75 -6.13
C GLY A 20 23.35 -1.68 -4.95
N PRO A 21 23.18 -3.01 -5.11
CA PRO A 21 23.34 -3.98 -4.04
C PRO A 21 24.73 -3.91 -3.38
N ASP A 22 25.78 -3.72 -4.18
CA ASP A 22 27.16 -3.58 -3.71
C ASP A 22 27.34 -2.34 -2.81
N LEU A 23 26.65 -1.24 -3.14
CA LEU A 23 26.69 0.00 -2.36
C LEU A 23 25.97 -0.17 -1.03
N VAL A 24 24.87 -0.93 -1.01
CA VAL A 24 24.11 -1.21 0.21
C VAL A 24 24.91 -2.11 1.14
N GLU A 25 25.54 -3.16 0.60
CA GLU A 25 26.42 -4.02 1.37
C GLU A 25 27.59 -3.23 1.96
N GLU A 26 28.25 -2.40 1.15
CA GLU A 26 29.32 -1.54 1.61
C GLU A 26 28.82 -0.53 2.66
N LEU A 27 27.63 0.06 2.48
CA LEU A 27 27.05 1.03 3.40
C LEU A 27 26.71 0.43 4.77
N PHE A 28 26.29 -0.82 4.88
CA PHE A 28 25.87 -1.40 6.17
C PHE A 28 26.88 -2.36 6.79
N ASN A 29 27.71 -3.03 5.99
CA ASN A 29 28.58 -4.12 6.45
C ASN A 29 30.08 -3.77 6.41
N SER A 30 30.52 -2.81 5.60
CA SER A 30 31.96 -2.50 5.48
C SER A 30 32.49 -1.72 6.69
N SER A 31 33.63 -2.11 7.24
CA SER A 31 34.33 -1.35 8.30
C SER A 31 34.98 -0.06 7.77
N SER A 32 35.30 -0.01 6.46
CA SER A 32 35.90 1.15 5.80
C SER A 32 35.24 1.37 4.44
N PRO A 33 34.04 2.00 4.39
CA PRO A 33 33.38 2.28 3.13
C PRO A 33 33.98 3.51 2.46
N ARG A 34 33.68 3.71 1.18
CA ARG A 34 34.08 4.89 0.40
C ARG A 34 33.70 6.20 1.09
N PRO A 35 34.47 7.30 0.87
CA PRO A 35 34.27 8.56 1.58
C PRO A 35 32.82 9.08 1.57
N PHE A 36 32.15 9.04 0.42
CA PHE A 36 30.75 9.50 0.33
C PHE A 36 29.76 8.62 1.12
N LEU A 37 30.03 7.32 1.24
CA LEU A 37 29.22 6.41 2.07
C LEU A 37 29.49 6.63 3.56
N GLN A 38 30.70 7.04 3.94
CA GLN A 38 30.98 7.46 5.32
C GLN A 38 30.16 8.69 5.70
N ASP A 39 30.08 9.68 4.81
CA ASP A 39 29.28 10.88 5.06
C ASP A 39 27.78 10.58 5.06
N MET A 40 27.33 9.65 4.21
CA MET A 40 25.97 9.12 4.25
C MET A 40 25.67 8.40 5.58
N ARG A 41 26.59 7.58 6.10
CA ARG A 41 26.47 6.96 7.43
C ARG A 41 26.36 8.01 8.53
N LYS A 42 27.16 9.07 8.51
CA LYS A 42 27.06 10.15 9.50
C LYS A 42 25.68 10.82 9.44
N GLY A 43 25.21 11.13 8.24
CA GLY A 43 23.89 11.75 8.02
C GLY A 43 22.73 10.86 8.47
N LEU A 44 22.77 9.57 8.13
CA LEU A 44 21.76 8.60 8.56
C LEU A 44 21.84 8.33 10.07
N GLY A 45 23.04 8.24 10.65
CA GLY A 45 23.26 8.04 12.08
C GLY A 45 22.72 9.19 12.94
N ALA A 46 22.72 10.41 12.40
CA ALA A 46 22.09 11.57 13.03
C ALA A 46 20.55 11.53 12.98
N LEU A 47 19.97 10.79 12.03
CA LEU A 47 18.51 10.65 11.86
C LEU A 47 17.96 9.43 12.62
N ALA A 48 18.71 8.33 12.63
CA ALA A 48 18.33 7.08 13.29
C ALA A 48 19.58 6.24 13.61
N ASN A 49 19.50 5.43 14.68
CA ASN A 49 20.59 4.53 15.03
C ASN A 49 20.71 3.43 13.95
N LEU A 50 21.77 3.49 13.15
CA LEU A 50 21.95 2.80 11.86
C LEU A 50 22.04 1.26 11.91
N SER A 51 21.90 0.65 13.08
CA SER A 51 21.99 -0.81 13.25
C SER A 51 20.71 -1.56 12.87
N SER A 52 19.64 -0.87 12.48
CA SER A 52 18.38 -1.54 12.16
C SER A 52 18.44 -2.19 10.77
N VAL A 53 18.24 -3.51 10.75
CA VAL A 53 18.01 -4.35 9.55
C VAL A 53 17.00 -3.72 8.58
N ILE A 54 16.09 -2.90 9.09
CA ILE A 54 15.05 -2.16 8.35
C ILE A 54 15.65 -1.09 7.41
N PHE A 55 16.76 -0.43 7.78
CA PHE A 55 17.38 0.54 6.87
C PHE A 55 18.06 -0.14 5.69
N LYS A 56 18.62 -1.33 5.91
CA LYS A 56 19.18 -2.13 4.82
C LYS A 56 18.11 -2.52 3.82
N THR A 57 16.90 -2.87 4.27
CA THR A 57 15.78 -3.19 3.36
C THR A 57 15.27 -1.99 2.59
N PHE A 58 15.38 -0.76 3.11
CA PHE A 58 14.96 0.45 2.40
C PHE A 58 15.81 0.77 1.15
N PHE A 59 17.11 0.51 1.23
CA PHE A 59 18.05 0.85 0.15
C PHE A 59 18.39 -0.32 -0.75
N THR A 60 18.10 -1.56 -0.33
CA THR A 60 18.27 -2.74 -1.18
C THR A 60 17.28 -2.66 -2.35
N PRO A 61 17.71 -2.89 -3.61
CA PRO A 61 16.78 -3.08 -4.72
C PRO A 61 15.85 -4.25 -4.38
N GLY A 62 14.58 -3.95 -4.09
CA GLY A 62 13.62 -5.00 -3.76
C GLY A 62 13.31 -5.86 -4.97
N THR A 63 13.02 -7.13 -4.71
CA THR A 63 12.31 -7.97 -5.67
C THR A 63 10.92 -7.36 -5.91
N PRO A 64 10.37 -7.42 -7.13
CA PRO A 64 9.00 -6.99 -7.37
C PRO A 64 8.08 -7.89 -6.53
N THR A 65 7.57 -7.37 -5.43
CA THR A 65 6.65 -8.11 -4.56
C THR A 65 5.32 -8.20 -5.30
N THR A 66 4.87 -9.41 -5.61
CA THR A 66 3.55 -9.62 -6.19
C THR A 66 2.50 -9.23 -5.16
N VAL A 67 1.72 -8.18 -5.43
CA VAL A 67 0.62 -7.75 -4.56
C VAL A 67 -0.38 -8.89 -4.41
N THR A 68 -0.60 -9.36 -3.18
CA THR A 68 -1.53 -10.45 -2.89
C THR A 68 -2.86 -9.92 -2.39
N LEU A 69 -3.92 -10.71 -2.54
CA LEU A 69 -5.24 -10.37 -2.00
C LEU A 69 -5.19 -10.13 -0.48
N LYS A 70 -4.43 -10.97 0.24
CA LYS A 70 -4.26 -10.88 1.69
C LYS A 70 -3.65 -9.54 2.11
N MET A 71 -2.68 -9.07 1.34
CA MET A 71 -2.03 -7.78 1.57
C MET A 71 -3.05 -6.63 1.44
N VAL A 72 -3.84 -6.61 0.37
CA VAL A 72 -4.88 -5.58 0.16
C VAL A 72 -5.95 -5.64 1.25
N THR A 73 -6.41 -6.83 1.64
CA THR A 73 -7.43 -6.97 2.70
C THR A 73 -6.88 -6.67 4.10
N ASN A 74 -5.59 -6.88 4.35
CA ASN A 74 -4.96 -6.53 5.61
C ASN A 74 -4.79 -5.01 5.74
N LEU A 75 -4.42 -4.36 4.64
CA LEU A 75 -4.30 -2.91 4.54
C LEU A 75 -5.66 -2.22 4.68
N LEU A 76 -6.68 -2.72 3.99
CA LEU A 76 -8.02 -2.13 3.92
C LEU A 76 -8.97 -2.76 4.95
N GLN A 77 -8.87 -2.34 6.20
CA GLN A 77 -9.70 -2.88 7.29
C GLN A 77 -11.07 -2.19 7.34
N PRO A 78 -12.19 -2.93 7.19
CA PRO A 78 -13.53 -2.36 7.34
C PRO A 78 -13.81 -1.95 8.79
N ILE A 79 -14.39 -0.77 8.98
CA ILE A 79 -15.06 -0.41 10.23
C ILE A 79 -16.52 -0.83 10.10
N PHE A 80 -16.92 -1.76 10.97
CA PHE A 80 -18.29 -2.22 11.03
C PHE A 80 -19.06 -1.63 12.20
N SER A 81 -20.36 -1.51 12.01
CA SER A 81 -21.35 -1.21 13.03
C SER A 81 -21.51 -2.36 14.04
N PRO A 82 -22.13 -2.10 15.21
CA PRO A 82 -22.37 -3.11 16.23
C PRO A 82 -23.11 -4.33 15.70
N ASP A 83 -22.76 -5.49 16.26
CA ASP A 83 -23.38 -6.78 15.92
C ASP A 83 -24.89 -6.74 16.19
N GLY A 84 -25.66 -7.35 15.29
CA GLY A 84 -27.13 -7.38 15.36
C GLY A 84 -27.85 -6.16 14.79
N SER A 85 -27.14 -5.12 14.33
CA SER A 85 -27.77 -4.00 13.62
C SER A 85 -28.10 -4.36 12.15
N ASN A 86 -29.23 -3.88 11.63
CA ASN A 86 -29.54 -3.94 10.18
C ASN A 86 -28.41 -3.30 9.35
N ARG A 87 -27.78 -2.27 9.92
CA ARG A 87 -26.62 -1.60 9.34
C ARG A 87 -25.44 -2.54 9.17
N ARG A 88 -25.11 -3.35 10.19
CA ARG A 88 -24.03 -4.34 10.10
C ARG A 88 -24.26 -5.37 9.01
N GLN A 89 -25.51 -5.80 8.80
CA GLN A 89 -25.84 -6.76 7.75
C GLN A 89 -25.51 -6.21 6.35
N ILE A 90 -25.91 -4.96 6.09
CA ILE A 90 -25.66 -4.31 4.80
C ILE A 90 -24.16 -4.03 4.60
N GLU A 91 -23.48 -3.51 5.62
CA GLU A 91 -22.04 -3.32 5.61
C GLU A 91 -21.28 -4.63 5.31
N SER A 92 -21.70 -5.74 5.93
CA SER A 92 -21.12 -7.06 5.71
C SER A 92 -21.35 -7.56 4.28
N TYR A 93 -22.54 -7.33 3.74
CA TYR A 93 -22.86 -7.65 2.35
C TYR A 93 -21.97 -6.87 1.38
N VAL A 94 -21.89 -5.54 1.52
CA VAL A 94 -21.09 -4.68 0.65
C VAL A 94 -19.61 -5.05 0.72
N TYR A 95 -19.08 -5.27 1.93
CA TYR A 95 -17.69 -5.68 2.11
C TYR A 95 -17.41 -7.05 1.47
N ALA A 96 -18.33 -8.01 1.59
CA ALA A 96 -18.19 -9.30 0.93
C ALA A 96 -18.15 -9.17 -0.61
N LYS A 97 -18.92 -8.25 -1.19
CA LYS A 97 -18.86 -7.94 -2.63
C LYS A 97 -17.54 -7.27 -3.02
N PHE A 98 -17.03 -6.36 -2.20
CA PHE A 98 -15.70 -5.78 -2.41
C PHE A 98 -14.59 -6.85 -2.41
N VAL A 99 -14.60 -7.77 -1.44
CA VAL A 99 -13.63 -8.89 -1.41
C VAL A 99 -13.79 -9.81 -2.63
N LYS A 100 -15.02 -10.06 -3.08
CA LYS A 100 -15.29 -10.81 -4.32
C LYS A 100 -14.68 -10.08 -5.53
N TYR A 101 -14.87 -8.77 -5.65
CA TYR A 101 -14.26 -7.96 -6.71
C TYR A 101 -12.73 -8.05 -6.71
N LEU A 102 -12.10 -7.95 -5.54
CA LEU A 102 -10.64 -8.09 -5.44
C LEU A 102 -10.15 -9.47 -5.92
N ARG A 103 -10.90 -10.56 -5.65
CA ARG A 103 -10.57 -11.90 -6.18
C ARG A 103 -10.69 -11.97 -7.70
N GLU A 104 -11.72 -11.35 -8.26
CA GLU A 104 -11.91 -11.27 -9.72
C GLU A 104 -10.76 -10.49 -10.37
N GLY A 105 -10.33 -9.37 -9.77
CA GLY A 105 -9.19 -8.59 -10.25
C GLY A 105 -7.87 -9.34 -10.13
N ALA A 106 -7.64 -10.05 -9.02
CA ALA A 106 -6.49 -10.92 -8.84
C ALA A 106 -6.44 -12.07 -9.87
N GLY A 107 -7.61 -12.58 -10.27
CA GLY A 107 -7.75 -13.61 -11.29
C GLY A 107 -7.72 -13.10 -12.73
N GLY A 108 -7.51 -11.80 -12.96
CA GLY A 108 -7.47 -11.20 -14.30
C GLY A 108 -8.84 -11.11 -14.99
N ARG A 109 -9.94 -11.28 -14.26
CA ARG A 109 -11.32 -11.26 -14.81
C ARG A 109 -11.91 -9.84 -14.88
N ARG A 110 -11.14 -8.81 -14.49
CA ARG A 110 -11.53 -7.39 -14.48
C ARG A 110 -10.76 -6.55 -15.50
N GLY A 111 -10.31 -7.18 -16.58
CA GLY A 111 -9.55 -6.50 -17.64
C GLY A 111 -8.23 -5.94 -17.12
N ASP A 112 -8.10 -4.61 -17.13
CA ASP A 112 -6.89 -3.87 -16.78
C ASP A 112 -6.79 -3.50 -15.28
N VAL A 113 -7.80 -3.85 -14.47
CA VAL A 113 -7.76 -3.63 -13.02
C VAL A 113 -7.05 -4.77 -12.32
N THR A 114 -5.82 -4.50 -11.84
CA THR A 114 -5.01 -5.43 -11.06
C THR A 114 -4.96 -5.04 -9.58
N LEU A 115 -4.59 -5.99 -8.71
CA LEU A 115 -4.37 -5.69 -7.28
C LEU A 115 -3.33 -4.58 -7.07
N ALA A 116 -2.31 -4.48 -7.93
CA ALA A 116 -1.30 -3.43 -7.87
C ALA A 116 -1.90 -2.04 -8.18
N LYS A 117 -2.81 -1.94 -9.15
CA LYS A 117 -3.53 -0.67 -9.40
C LYS A 117 -4.44 -0.28 -8.25
N ILE A 118 -5.15 -1.24 -7.67
CA ILE A 118 -6.01 -0.98 -6.51
C ILE A 118 -5.17 -0.50 -5.33
N LEU A 119 -4.01 -1.14 -5.08
CA LEU A 119 -3.08 -0.68 -4.06
C LEU A 119 -2.60 0.74 -4.34
N THR A 120 -2.15 1.00 -5.57
CA THR A 120 -1.67 2.33 -6.00
C THR A 120 -2.73 3.40 -5.84
N PHE A 121 -3.98 3.10 -6.18
CA PHE A 121 -5.10 4.01 -5.99
C PHE A 121 -5.28 4.40 -4.52
N VAL A 122 -5.09 3.44 -3.62
CA VAL A 122 -5.33 3.62 -2.18
C VAL A 122 -4.14 4.27 -1.47
N THR A 123 -2.90 3.91 -1.84
CA THR A 123 -1.68 4.27 -1.10
C THR A 123 -0.70 5.14 -1.89
N GLY A 124 -0.94 5.35 -3.19
CA GLY A 124 0.01 5.99 -4.09
C GLY A 124 1.23 5.11 -4.45
N THR A 125 1.24 3.84 -4.03
CA THR A 125 2.36 2.93 -4.27
C THR A 125 1.90 1.57 -4.78
N GLU A 126 2.70 0.99 -5.68
CA GLU A 126 2.52 -0.36 -6.23
C GLU A 126 3.10 -1.45 -5.29
N GLU A 127 3.78 -1.04 -4.22
CA GLU A 127 4.45 -1.92 -3.27
C GLU A 127 3.86 -1.81 -1.87
N GLU A 128 4.04 -2.87 -1.07
CA GLU A 128 3.61 -2.87 0.32
C GLU A 128 4.34 -1.77 1.12
N PRO A 129 3.59 -0.97 1.90
CA PRO A 129 4.23 -0.05 2.83
C PRO A 129 5.07 -0.82 3.84
N VAL A 130 6.36 -0.48 3.96
CA VAL A 130 7.29 -1.23 4.83
C VAL A 130 6.89 -1.22 6.31
N LEU A 131 6.13 -0.21 6.73
CA LEU A 131 5.62 -0.09 8.09
C LEU A 131 4.26 -0.77 8.31
N GLY A 132 3.68 -1.42 7.30
CA GLY A 132 2.48 -2.25 7.44
C GLY A 132 1.29 -1.51 8.05
N PHE A 133 0.99 -0.30 7.56
CA PHE A 133 -0.10 0.50 8.11
C PHE A 133 -1.48 -0.05 7.71
N GLN A 134 -2.51 0.32 8.47
CA GLN A 134 -3.90 -0.07 8.21
C GLN A 134 -4.71 1.17 7.88
N ILE A 135 -5.38 1.16 6.72
CA ILE A 135 -6.37 2.14 6.34
C ILE A 135 -7.72 1.63 6.80
N LYS A 136 -8.39 2.42 7.65
CA LYS A 136 -9.75 2.12 8.08
C LYS A 136 -10.75 2.54 7.00
N LEU A 137 -11.45 1.58 6.43
CA LEU A 137 -12.52 1.80 5.47
C LEU A 137 -13.83 2.11 6.18
N ASN A 138 -14.37 3.30 5.95
CA ASN A 138 -15.75 3.61 6.29
C ASN A 138 -16.66 2.98 5.24
N LEU A 139 -17.47 2.02 5.66
CA LEU A 139 -18.44 1.37 4.78
C LEU A 139 -19.66 2.29 4.55
N PRO A 140 -20.31 2.20 3.38
CA PRO A 140 -21.45 3.06 3.06
C PRO A 140 -22.58 2.87 4.07
N ILE A 141 -23.25 3.99 4.38
CA ILE A 141 -24.42 3.99 5.24
C ILE A 141 -25.61 3.52 4.41
N PRO A 142 -26.37 2.51 4.87
CA PRO A 142 -27.54 2.05 4.16
C PRO A 142 -28.62 3.13 4.13
N ASP A 143 -29.19 3.35 2.95
CA ASP A 143 -30.38 4.16 2.75
C ASP A 143 -31.62 3.26 2.79
N THR A 144 -32.71 3.74 3.40
CA THR A 144 -33.99 3.04 3.42
C THR A 144 -34.82 3.28 2.16
N THR A 145 -34.44 4.25 1.34
CA THR A 145 -35.17 4.66 0.14
C THR A 145 -34.63 4.07 -1.15
N GLN A 146 -33.43 3.50 -1.11
CA GLN A 146 -32.74 2.99 -2.29
C GLN A 146 -32.24 1.56 -2.06
N GLU A 147 -32.59 0.66 -2.96
CA GLU A 147 -32.11 -0.72 -2.92
C GLU A 147 -30.61 -0.81 -3.24
N LEU A 148 -29.97 -1.87 -2.76
CA LEU A 148 -28.58 -2.13 -3.07
C LEU A 148 -28.41 -2.40 -4.57
N PRO A 149 -27.37 -1.82 -5.21
CA PRO A 149 -27.08 -2.09 -6.62
C PRO A 149 -26.82 -3.59 -6.83
N THR A 150 -27.11 -4.06 -8.04
CA THR A 150 -26.73 -5.42 -8.46
C THR A 150 -25.20 -5.57 -8.49
N ASP A 151 -24.71 -6.81 -8.42
CA ASP A 151 -23.27 -7.12 -8.51
C ASP A 151 -22.64 -6.42 -9.72
N ASP A 152 -23.29 -6.46 -10.89
CA ASP A 152 -22.75 -5.89 -12.13
C ASP A 152 -22.60 -4.37 -12.08
N ILE A 153 -23.57 -3.66 -11.50
CA ILE A 153 -23.51 -2.20 -11.35
C ILE A 153 -22.42 -1.84 -10.35
N LEU A 154 -22.37 -2.53 -9.21
CA LEU A 154 -21.37 -2.29 -8.16
C LEU A 154 -19.95 -2.55 -8.69
N PHE A 155 -19.80 -3.61 -9.47
CA PHE A 155 -18.56 -4.01 -10.11
C PHE A 155 -18.13 -3.02 -11.20
N SER A 156 -19.07 -2.52 -12.01
CA SER A 156 -18.80 -1.47 -13.00
C SER A 156 -18.35 -0.16 -12.34
N LEU A 157 -18.93 0.18 -11.18
CA LEU A 157 -18.51 1.34 -10.39
C LEU A 157 -17.07 1.17 -9.88
N PHE A 158 -16.70 -0.02 -9.41
CA PHE A 158 -15.33 -0.32 -9.01
C PHE A 158 -14.35 -0.27 -10.19
N ASP A 159 -14.73 -0.81 -11.35
CA ASP A 159 -13.89 -0.68 -12.56
C ASP A 159 -13.67 0.79 -12.88
N TYR A 160 -14.72 1.61 -12.88
CA TYR A 160 -14.62 3.04 -13.14
C TYR A 160 -13.70 3.75 -12.13
N ALA A 161 -13.81 3.42 -10.84
CA ALA A 161 -12.96 3.98 -9.80
C ALA A 161 -11.48 3.59 -10.00
N PHE A 162 -11.20 2.30 -10.19
CA PHE A 162 -9.82 1.78 -10.21
C PHE A 162 -9.14 1.83 -11.59
N SER A 163 -9.89 2.08 -12.67
CA SER A 163 -9.32 2.31 -14.01
C SER A 163 -8.82 3.74 -14.20
N ASN A 164 -9.30 4.69 -13.38
CA ASN A 164 -8.89 6.08 -13.47
C ASN A 164 -7.55 6.32 -12.78
N SER A 165 -6.57 6.82 -13.53
CA SER A 165 -5.21 7.12 -13.06
C SER A 165 -5.10 8.40 -12.21
N PHE A 166 -6.20 9.16 -12.08
CA PHE A 166 -6.19 10.56 -11.62
C PHE A 166 -6.80 10.79 -10.23
N PHE A 167 -7.36 9.77 -9.57
CA PHE A 167 -7.89 9.94 -8.22
C PHE A 167 -6.77 9.73 -7.19
N GLY A 168 -6.47 10.78 -6.40
CA GLY A 168 -5.42 10.76 -5.37
C GLY A 168 -4.54 12.02 -5.28
N LEU A 169 -4.70 12.99 -6.19
CA LEU A 169 -4.05 14.31 -6.12
C LEU A 169 -5.06 15.38 -5.67
N VAL A 170 -5.40 15.42 -4.37
CA VAL A 170 -5.98 16.60 -3.72
C VAL A 170 -5.28 16.81 -2.39
#